data_AF-A0AAU7GY38-F1
#
_entry.id   AF-A0AAU7GY38-F1
#
_cell.length_a   1.000
_cell.length_b   1.000
_cell.length_c   1.000
_cell.angle_alpha   90.00
_cell.angle_beta   90.00
_cell.angle_gamma   90.00
#
_symmetry.space_group_name_H-M   'P 1'
#
loop_
_entity.id
_entity.type
_entity.pdbx_description
1 polymer ?
#
loop_
_entity_poly.entity_id
_entity_poly.type
_entity_poly.pdbx_seq_one_letter_code
_entity_poly.pdbx_strand_id
1 'polypeptide(L)'
;MTSKLTKERLLEIAEDGFLKHGESKELARMALAEKASEPVILYRECNPYNGLTTGWQELTENEFSFIKENAGENAEFLTLYRHAQPVPVVPEEKPIPNTLGMYAVDAVAAIAEVKGWNACRAAMLQAGNSPVNDVTAGKPLTIILPDISSKAFWSGSGKTEVFHPETYRRWVKEAIERGCIIACIDAEVK
;
A
#
# COMPACT_ATOMS: atom_id res chain seq x y z
N MET A 1 11.31 -19.82 -19.62
CA MET A 1 12.54 -19.30 -18.98
C MET A 1 12.11 -18.38 -17.85
N THR A 2 12.19 -18.83 -16.61
CA THR A 2 11.89 -18.02 -15.42
C THR A 2 13.14 -17.25 -15.04
N SER A 3 13.27 -16.00 -15.51
CA SER A 3 14.35 -15.11 -15.07
C SER A 3 14.16 -14.83 -13.59
N LYS A 4 14.95 -15.50 -12.75
CA LYS A 4 15.03 -15.23 -11.31
C LYS A 4 15.71 -13.89 -11.15
N LEU A 5 14.95 -12.87 -10.79
CA LEU A 5 15.50 -11.56 -10.40
C LEU A 5 16.20 -11.75 -9.05
N THR A 6 17.52 -11.82 -9.05
CA THR A 6 18.33 -12.06 -7.85
C THR A 6 18.60 -10.77 -7.08
N LYS A 7 18.95 -10.88 -5.80
CA LYS A 7 19.22 -9.72 -4.92
C LYS A 7 20.33 -8.83 -5.48
N GLU A 8 21.31 -9.43 -6.14
CA GLU A 8 22.44 -8.74 -6.77
C GLU A 8 21.98 -7.92 -7.98
N ARG A 9 21.04 -8.46 -8.79
CA ARG A 9 20.46 -7.74 -9.93
C ARG A 9 19.60 -6.55 -9.50
N LEU A 10 18.92 -6.64 -8.35
CA LEU A 10 18.15 -5.53 -7.78
C LEU A 10 19.06 -4.40 -7.24
N LEU A 11 20.18 -4.76 -6.61
CA LEU A 11 21.17 -3.79 -6.14
C LEU A 11 21.79 -3.03 -7.31
N GLU A 12 22.17 -3.74 -8.37
CA GLU A 12 22.70 -3.12 -9.59
C GLU A 12 21.69 -2.15 -10.23
N ILE A 13 20.41 -2.50 -10.32
CA ILE A 13 19.36 -1.60 -10.84
C ILE A 13 19.16 -0.38 -9.92
N ALA A 14 19.27 -0.54 -8.60
CA ALA A 14 19.15 0.55 -7.64
C ALA A 14 20.35 1.52 -7.66
N GLU A 15 21.55 1.02 -7.99
CA GLU A 15 22.80 1.79 -7.99
C GLU A 15 23.16 2.36 -9.37
N ASP A 16 22.93 1.62 -10.46
CA ASP A 16 23.39 1.94 -11.83
C ASP A 16 22.59 3.06 -12.50
N GLY A 17 21.43 3.45 -11.95
CA GLY A 17 20.63 4.56 -12.50
C GLY A 17 20.18 4.33 -13.95
N PHE A 18 20.19 3.08 -14.42
CA PHE A 18 19.94 2.68 -15.80
C PHE A 18 18.54 3.06 -16.31
N LEU A 19 17.60 3.29 -15.38
CA LEU A 19 16.25 3.76 -15.68
C LEU A 19 16.13 5.24 -15.29
N LYS A 20 15.87 6.09 -16.29
CA LYS A 20 15.91 7.56 -16.20
C LYS A 20 14.86 8.22 -15.27
N HIS A 21 14.19 7.49 -14.38
CA HIS A 21 13.18 8.06 -13.49
C HIS A 21 13.32 7.49 -12.07
N GLY A 22 13.35 8.39 -11.08
CA GLY A 22 13.60 8.09 -9.67
C GLY A 22 12.64 7.05 -9.04
N GLU A 23 11.50 6.79 -9.67
CA GLU A 23 10.50 5.80 -9.21
C GLU A 23 11.03 4.36 -9.24
N SER A 24 11.81 3.98 -10.25
CA SER A 24 12.31 2.60 -10.38
C SER A 24 13.39 2.26 -9.34
N LYS A 25 14.17 3.27 -8.93
CA LYS A 25 15.19 3.13 -7.88
C LYS A 25 14.55 2.93 -6.51
N GLU A 26 13.50 3.67 -6.22
CA GLU A 26 12.74 3.47 -4.99
C GLU A 26 11.98 2.14 -5.00
N LEU A 27 11.45 1.71 -6.15
CA LEU A 27 10.84 0.38 -6.26
C LEU A 27 11.83 -0.76 -6.01
N ALA A 28 13.06 -0.62 -6.51
CA ALA A 28 14.12 -1.60 -6.25
C ALA A 28 14.54 -1.61 -4.77
N ARG A 29 14.64 -0.44 -4.11
CA ARG A 29 14.89 -0.36 -2.66
C ARG A 29 13.75 -0.95 -1.84
N MET A 30 12.49 -0.68 -2.21
CA MET A 30 11.32 -1.27 -1.56
C MET A 30 11.32 -2.79 -1.69
N ALA A 31 11.56 -3.33 -2.88
CA ALA A 31 11.66 -4.78 -3.10
C ALA A 31 12.83 -5.41 -2.32
N LEU A 32 13.93 -4.68 -2.13
CA LEU A 32 15.08 -5.13 -1.33
C LEU A 32 14.76 -5.12 0.18
N ALA A 33 14.05 -4.09 0.65
CA ALA A 33 13.61 -3.96 2.03
C ALA A 33 12.52 -4.99 2.38
N GLU A 34 11.59 -5.25 1.46
CA GLU A 34 10.60 -6.33 1.55
C GLU A 34 11.29 -7.69 1.72
N LYS A 35 12.31 -7.97 0.89
CA LYS A 35 13.11 -9.20 1.00
C LYS A 35 14.01 -9.27 2.24
N ALA A 36 14.27 -8.15 2.91
CA ALA A 36 15.06 -8.11 4.13
C ALA A 36 14.21 -8.18 5.41
N SER A 37 12.89 -7.99 5.31
CA SER A 37 11.97 -8.14 6.43
C SER A 37 11.78 -9.62 6.77
N GLU A 38 11.88 -9.94 8.06
CA GLU A 38 11.43 -11.24 8.56
C GLU A 38 9.90 -11.36 8.41
N PRO A 39 9.40 -12.48 7.86
CA PRO A 39 7.97 -12.74 7.76
C PRO A 39 7.37 -12.98 9.15
N VAL A 40 6.31 -12.25 9.48
CA VAL A 40 5.44 -12.55 10.62
C VAL A 40 4.35 -13.49 10.14
N ILE A 41 4.26 -14.66 10.76
CA ILE A 41 3.23 -15.64 10.41
C ILE A 41 2.11 -15.51 11.42
N LEU A 42 0.90 -15.24 10.95
CA LEU A 42 -0.30 -15.25 11.74
C LEU A 42 -1.04 -16.57 11.55
N TYR A 43 -1.68 -17.02 12.63
CA TYR A 43 -2.50 -18.21 12.66
C TYR A 43 -3.84 -17.93 13.32
N ARG A 44 -4.87 -18.61 12.85
CA ARG A 44 -6.16 -18.73 13.54
C ARG A 44 -6.81 -20.05 13.18
N GLU A 45 -7.67 -20.52 14.06
CA GLU A 45 -8.60 -21.61 13.79
C GLU A 45 -9.97 -21.10 13.40
N CYS A 46 -10.55 -21.72 12.37
CA CYS A 46 -11.95 -21.62 12.01
C CYS A 46 -12.71 -22.80 12.60
N ASN A 47 -13.88 -22.55 13.19
CA ASN A 47 -14.73 -23.63 13.65
C ASN A 47 -15.54 -24.17 12.45
N PRO A 48 -15.40 -25.45 12.07
CA PRO A 48 -16.03 -26.00 10.88
C PRO A 48 -17.56 -26.07 10.97
N TYR A 49 -18.12 -26.06 12.18
CA TYR A 49 -19.56 -26.27 12.39
C TYR A 49 -20.37 -24.97 12.31
N ASN A 50 -19.77 -23.83 12.67
CA ASN A 50 -20.46 -22.54 12.73
C ASN A 50 -19.71 -21.38 12.05
N GLY A 51 -18.51 -21.62 11.51
CA GLY A 51 -17.70 -20.62 10.81
C GLY A 51 -17.08 -19.55 11.70
N LEU A 52 -17.19 -19.67 13.03
CA LEU A 52 -16.58 -18.71 13.96
C LEU A 52 -15.06 -18.88 13.95
N THR A 53 -14.34 -17.76 13.86
CA THR A 53 -12.87 -17.76 13.88
C THR A 53 -12.34 -17.28 15.23
N THR A 54 -11.21 -17.84 15.61
CA THR A 54 -10.38 -17.31 16.70
C THR A 54 -9.66 -16.02 16.23
N GLY A 55 -9.15 -15.24 17.19
CA GLY A 55 -8.31 -14.09 16.88
C GLY A 55 -6.98 -14.51 16.26
N TRP A 56 -6.38 -13.64 15.46
CA TRP A 56 -5.05 -13.88 14.89
C TRP A 56 -3.98 -13.92 15.98
N GLN A 57 -3.14 -14.96 15.94
CA GLN A 57 -1.98 -15.12 16.81
C GLN A 57 -0.70 -15.15 15.97
N GLU A 58 0.31 -14.38 16.40
CA GLU A 58 1.64 -14.44 15.79
C GLU A 58 2.34 -15.75 16.18
N LEU A 59 2.91 -16.44 15.20
CA LEU A 59 3.70 -17.65 15.37
C LEU A 59 5.17 -17.35 15.14
N THR A 60 6.01 -17.92 16.01
CA THR A 60 7.43 -18.08 15.73
C THR A 60 7.65 -19.14 14.64
N GLU A 61 8.85 -19.17 14.04
CA GLU A 61 9.17 -20.13 12.97
C GLU A 61 9.04 -21.60 13.44
N ASN A 62 9.42 -21.86 14.70
CA ASN A 62 9.30 -23.18 15.32
C ASN A 62 7.83 -23.57 15.55
N GLU A 63 7.01 -22.64 16.04
CA GLU A 63 5.56 -22.87 16.23
C GLU A 63 4.84 -23.04 14.90
N PHE A 64 5.20 -22.25 13.88
CA PHE A 64 4.64 -22.41 12.55
C PHE A 64 4.91 -23.79 11.98
N SER A 65 6.15 -24.28 12.10
CA SER A 65 6.52 -25.60 11.58
C SER A 65 5.75 -26.71 12.30
N PHE A 66 5.66 -26.62 13.63
CA PHE A 66 4.90 -27.56 14.45
C PHE A 66 3.40 -27.54 14.13
N ILE A 67 2.78 -26.36 14.08
CA ILE A 67 1.34 -26.22 13.85
C ILE A 67 1.01 -26.60 12.40
N LYS A 68 1.83 -26.24 11.42
CA LYS A 68 1.59 -26.63 10.02
C LYS A 68 1.56 -28.14 9.80
N GLU A 69 2.36 -28.89 10.55
CA GLU A 69 2.39 -30.36 10.47
C GLU A 69 1.25 -31.03 11.26
N ASN A 70 0.70 -30.36 12.28
CA ASN A 70 -0.25 -30.95 13.23
C ASN A 70 -1.67 -30.33 13.19
N ALA A 71 -1.86 -29.22 12.49
CA ALA A 71 -3.14 -28.54 12.41
C ALA A 71 -4.14 -29.28 11.52
N GLY A 72 -5.42 -29.24 11.93
CA GLY A 72 -6.53 -29.72 11.11
C GLY A 72 -6.84 -28.79 9.94
N GLU A 73 -7.73 -29.23 9.04
CA GLU A 73 -8.12 -28.48 7.83
C GLU A 73 -8.70 -27.09 8.08
N ASN A 74 -9.08 -26.78 9.33
CA ASN A 74 -9.68 -25.51 9.70
C ASN A 74 -8.65 -24.46 10.18
N ALA A 75 -7.36 -24.75 10.10
CA ALA A 75 -6.31 -23.79 10.39
C ALA A 75 -6.07 -22.87 9.20
N GLU A 76 -6.06 -21.57 9.48
CA GLU A 76 -5.72 -20.54 8.53
C GLU A 76 -4.40 -19.88 8.93
N PHE A 77 -3.53 -19.70 7.94
CA PHE A 77 -2.25 -19.02 8.11
C PHE A 77 -2.19 -17.80 7.20
N LEU A 78 -1.63 -16.71 7.70
CA LEU A 78 -1.42 -15.48 6.95
C LEU A 78 0.01 -14.99 7.19
N THR A 79 0.82 -14.90 6.14
CA THR A 79 2.18 -14.33 6.22
C THR A 79 2.13 -12.84 5.94
N LEU A 80 2.58 -12.04 6.91
CA LEU A 80 2.74 -10.59 6.81
C LEU A 80 4.22 -10.24 6.79
N TYR A 81 4.64 -9.35 5.91
CA TYR A 81 5.99 -8.79 5.95
C TYR A 81 5.91 -7.43 6.66
N ARG A 82 6.57 -7.30 7.81
CA ARG A 82 6.70 -6.03 8.53
C ARG A 82 7.60 -5.11 7.70
N HIS A 83 6.98 -4.35 6.81
CA HIS A 83 7.68 -3.25 6.16
C HIS A 83 8.13 -2.30 7.26
N ALA A 84 9.44 -2.15 7.42
CA ALA A 84 9.98 -1.01 8.14
C ALA A 84 9.44 0.22 7.41
N GLN A 85 8.44 0.89 8.01
CA GLN A 85 7.98 2.19 7.55
C GLN A 85 9.23 3.02 7.31
N PRO A 86 9.41 3.65 6.13
CA PRO A 86 10.55 4.54 5.92
C PRO A 86 10.52 5.51 7.10
N VAL A 87 11.59 5.48 7.90
CA VAL A 87 11.74 6.35 9.07
C VAL A 87 11.35 7.75 8.60
N PRO A 88 10.37 8.41 9.23
CA PRO A 88 9.98 9.75 8.82
C PRO A 88 11.24 10.58 8.76
N VAL A 89 11.68 10.93 7.55
CA VAL A 89 12.89 11.73 7.33
C VAL A 89 12.51 13.13 7.72
N VAL A 90 12.51 13.38 9.03
CA VAL A 90 12.30 14.70 9.58
C VAL A 90 13.49 15.53 9.13
N PRO A 91 13.27 16.61 8.36
CA PRO A 91 14.37 17.46 7.90
C PRO A 91 15.15 18.04 9.09
N GLU A 92 16.42 18.36 8.89
CA GLU A 92 17.25 18.98 9.92
C GLU A 92 16.74 20.39 10.28
N GLU A 93 16.97 20.84 11.51
CA GLU A 93 16.58 22.19 11.94
C GLU A 93 17.41 23.25 11.21
N LYS A 94 16.75 24.28 10.67
CA LYS A 94 17.47 25.42 10.10
C LYS A 94 17.90 26.37 11.22
N PRO A 95 19.19 26.72 11.32
CA PRO A 95 19.66 27.70 12.29
C PRO A 95 19.11 29.09 11.96
N ILE A 96 18.95 29.92 12.99
CA ILE A 96 18.50 31.31 12.83
C ILE A 96 19.55 32.09 12.02
N PRO A 97 19.16 32.78 10.94
CA PRO A 97 20.11 33.50 10.09
C PRO A 97 20.66 34.72 10.82
N ASN A 98 21.94 35.01 10.64
CA ASN A 98 22.53 36.26 11.13
C ASN A 98 22.10 37.43 10.24
N THR A 99 21.25 38.31 10.76
CA THR A 99 20.70 39.44 9.99
C THR A 99 21.57 40.70 10.06
N LEU A 100 22.65 40.70 10.85
CA LEU A 100 23.60 41.80 10.89
C LEU A 100 24.30 41.94 9.54
N GLY A 101 23.93 42.97 8.78
CA GLY A 101 24.48 43.29 7.47
C GLY A 101 23.60 42.90 6.27
N MET A 102 22.42 42.32 6.49
CA MET A 102 21.43 42.11 5.41
C MET A 102 20.56 43.35 5.20
N TYR A 103 20.06 43.55 3.99
CA TYR A 103 18.98 44.51 3.76
C TYR A 103 17.73 44.07 4.51
N ALA A 104 16.96 45.03 5.04
CA ALA A 104 15.81 44.75 5.90
C ALA A 104 14.78 43.79 5.26
N VAL A 105 14.59 43.89 3.94
CA VAL A 105 13.68 43.02 3.19
C VAL A 105 14.18 41.57 3.15
N ASP A 106 15.48 41.39 2.92
CA ASP A 106 16.10 40.05 2.86
C ASP A 106 16.17 39.40 4.24
N ALA A 107 16.40 40.20 5.29
CA ALA A 107 16.40 39.73 6.68
C ALA A 107 15.01 39.19 7.08
N VAL A 108 13.94 39.87 6.67
CA VAL A 108 12.56 39.43 6.92
C VAL A 108 12.25 38.14 6.17
N ALA A 109 12.65 38.04 4.89
CA ALA A 109 12.46 36.84 4.09
C ALA A 109 13.19 35.63 4.69
N ALA A 110 14.45 35.79 5.09
CA ALA A 110 15.24 34.72 5.70
C ALA A 110 14.67 34.25 7.05
N ILE A 111 14.19 35.17 7.89
CA ILE A 111 13.54 34.82 9.16
C ILE A 111 12.22 34.07 8.91
N ALA A 112 11.42 34.49 7.92
CA ALA A 112 10.17 33.83 7.56
C ALA A 112 10.40 32.40 7.05
N GLU A 113 11.45 32.19 6.24
CA GLU A 113 11.81 30.87 5.73
C GLU A 113 12.22 29.92 6.85
N VAL A 114 13.10 30.35 7.77
CA VAL A 114 13.55 29.50 8.89
C VAL A 114 12.39 29.18 9.83
N LYS A 115 11.49 30.14 10.09
CA LYS A 115 10.29 29.90 10.90
C LYS A 115 9.33 28.91 10.23
N GLY A 116 9.05 29.08 8.94
CA GLY A 116 8.18 28.17 8.18
C GLY A 116 8.75 26.75 8.12
N TRP A 117 10.06 26.64 7.92
CA TRP A 117 10.77 25.36 7.91
C TRP A 117 10.72 24.66 9.28
N ASN A 118 11.08 25.35 10.36
CA ASN A 118 11.08 24.77 11.70
C ASN A 118 9.67 24.45 12.21
N ALA A 119 8.64 25.19 11.77
CA ALA A 119 7.24 24.87 12.03
C ALA A 119 6.79 23.60 11.31
N CYS A 120 7.16 23.44 10.03
CA CYS A 120 6.88 22.22 9.25
C CYS A 120 7.56 20.99 9.88
N ARG A 121 8.84 21.13 10.25
CA ARG A 121 9.60 20.10 10.96
C ARG A 121 8.94 19.70 12.28
N ALA A 122 8.49 20.68 13.08
CA ALA A 122 7.80 20.43 14.34
C ALA A 122 6.47 19.69 14.14
N ALA A 123 5.71 20.03 13.09
CA ALA A 123 4.48 19.33 12.74
C ALA A 123 4.75 17.87 12.31
N MET A 124 5.81 17.62 11.53
CA MET A 124 6.23 16.27 11.15
C MET A 124 6.64 15.42 12.37
N LEU A 125 7.35 16.02 13.34
CA LEU A 125 7.69 15.35 14.61
C LEU A 125 6.46 15.04 15.47
N GLN A 126 5.46 15.94 15.51
CA GLN A 126 4.23 15.70 16.25
C GLN A 126 3.36 14.61 15.61
N ALA A 127 3.30 14.54 14.28
CA ALA A 127 2.59 13.50 13.56
C ALA A 127 3.17 12.09 13.84
N GLY A 128 4.48 11.98 14.06
CA GLY A 128 5.15 10.72 14.42
C GLY A 128 4.88 10.21 15.84
N ASN A 129 4.41 11.07 16.75
CA ASN A 129 4.11 10.73 18.15
C ASN A 129 2.63 10.46 18.43
N SER A 130 1.77 10.55 17.41
CA SER A 130 0.38 10.14 17.54
C SER A 130 0.33 8.62 17.32
N PRO A 131 -0.28 7.83 18.22
CA PRO A 131 -0.59 6.45 17.87
C PRO A 131 -1.49 6.52 16.64
N VAL A 132 -0.97 6.05 15.50
CA VAL A 132 -1.78 5.76 14.33
C VAL A 132 -2.71 4.63 14.75
N ASN A 133 -3.86 4.99 15.32
CA ASN A 133 -4.96 4.09 15.58
C ASN A 133 -5.77 3.83 14.29
N ASP A 134 -5.10 3.71 13.14
CA ASP A 134 -5.72 3.30 11.86
C ASP A 134 -5.55 1.79 11.60
N VAL A 135 -5.63 0.99 12.65
CA VAL A 135 -5.95 -0.45 12.53
C VAL A 135 -7.42 -0.72 12.86
N THR A 136 -8.29 0.28 12.73
CA THR A 136 -9.74 0.05 12.89
C THR A 136 -10.54 0.58 11.71
N ALA A 137 -10.97 -0.40 10.91
CA ALA A 137 -12.02 -0.32 9.89
C ALA A 137 -11.63 0.26 8.52
N GLY A 138 -10.61 -0.33 7.87
CA GLY A 138 -10.60 -0.41 6.42
C GLY A 138 -11.80 -1.23 5.95
N LYS A 139 -12.98 -0.60 5.83
CA LYS A 139 -14.17 -1.24 5.25
C LYS A 139 -13.76 -1.69 3.84
N PRO A 140 -13.86 -2.98 3.50
CA PRO A 140 -13.43 -3.46 2.19
C PRO A 140 -14.17 -2.65 1.13
N LEU A 141 -13.44 -2.09 0.17
CA LEU A 141 -14.01 -1.38 -0.97
C LEU A 141 -14.95 -2.34 -1.70
N THR A 142 -16.24 -2.16 -1.48
CA THR A 142 -17.26 -3.01 -2.08
C THR A 142 -17.73 -2.34 -3.36
N ILE A 143 -17.14 -2.74 -4.48
CA ILE A 143 -17.55 -2.28 -5.81
C ILE A 143 -18.65 -3.21 -6.30
N ILE A 144 -19.86 -2.67 -6.51
CA ILE A 144 -20.96 -3.43 -7.09
C ILE A 144 -20.74 -3.52 -8.59
N LEU A 145 -20.44 -4.72 -9.08
CA LEU A 145 -20.32 -4.98 -10.50
C LEU A 145 -21.70 -5.16 -11.15
N PRO A 146 -21.87 -4.76 -12.42
CA PRO A 146 -23.11 -5.03 -13.15
C PRO A 146 -23.35 -6.54 -13.30
N ASP A 147 -24.60 -6.97 -13.14
CA ASP A 147 -24.99 -8.37 -13.34
C ASP A 147 -24.94 -8.74 -14.83
N ILE A 148 -24.13 -9.74 -15.18
CA ILE A 148 -23.97 -10.23 -16.56
C ILE A 148 -25.28 -10.76 -17.17
N SER A 149 -26.24 -11.16 -16.34
CA SER A 149 -27.57 -11.63 -16.78
C SER A 149 -28.54 -10.49 -17.10
N SER A 150 -28.16 -9.24 -16.81
CA SER A 150 -28.98 -8.07 -17.10
C SER A 150 -29.27 -7.93 -18.59
N LYS A 151 -30.55 -7.76 -18.96
CA LYS A 151 -31.00 -7.50 -20.34
C LYS A 151 -30.37 -6.25 -20.96
N ALA A 152 -29.69 -5.39 -20.19
CA ALA A 152 -28.89 -4.29 -20.71
C ALA A 152 -27.69 -4.75 -21.56
N PHE A 153 -27.21 -5.99 -21.37
CA PHE A 153 -26.06 -6.55 -22.09
C PHE A 153 -26.44 -7.58 -23.14
N TRP A 154 -27.73 -7.81 -23.35
CA TRP A 154 -28.24 -8.81 -24.29
C TRP A 154 -29.21 -8.12 -25.27
N SER A 155 -29.06 -8.40 -26.56
CA SER A 155 -30.08 -8.05 -27.56
C SER A 155 -30.74 -9.30 -28.12
N GLY A 156 -31.94 -9.16 -28.68
CA GLY A 156 -32.74 -10.29 -29.13
C GLY A 156 -33.66 -10.85 -28.05
N SER A 157 -34.39 -11.92 -28.38
CA SER A 157 -35.35 -12.54 -27.46
C SER A 157 -35.38 -14.05 -27.69
N GLY A 158 -35.31 -14.83 -26.61
CA GLY A 158 -35.35 -16.28 -26.68
C GLY A 158 -34.06 -16.86 -27.29
N LYS A 159 -34.16 -17.60 -28.39
CA LYS A 159 -33.01 -18.29 -29.01
C LYS A 159 -32.08 -17.38 -29.82
N THR A 160 -32.46 -16.12 -30.04
CA THR A 160 -31.65 -15.13 -30.77
C THR A 160 -30.96 -14.15 -29.84
N GLU A 161 -30.85 -14.48 -28.54
CA GLU A 161 -30.14 -13.63 -27.59
C GLU A 161 -28.64 -13.58 -27.89
N VAL A 162 -28.14 -12.36 -28.11
CA VAL A 162 -26.74 -12.06 -28.38
C VAL A 162 -26.21 -11.19 -27.26
N PHE A 163 -25.16 -11.68 -26.60
CA PHE A 163 -24.45 -10.93 -25.57
C PHE A 163 -23.54 -9.86 -26.18
N HIS A 164 -23.50 -8.68 -25.57
CA HIS A 164 -22.64 -7.56 -25.95
C HIS A 164 -21.48 -7.38 -24.96
N PRO A 165 -20.36 -8.09 -25.17
CA PRO A 165 -19.22 -8.09 -24.25
C PRO A 165 -18.56 -6.72 -24.10
N GLU A 166 -18.53 -5.91 -25.17
CA GLU A 166 -17.93 -4.57 -25.14
C GLU A 166 -18.72 -3.60 -24.23
N THR A 167 -20.06 -3.69 -24.26
CA THR A 167 -20.93 -2.89 -23.40
C THR A 167 -20.76 -3.27 -21.93
N TYR A 168 -20.71 -4.58 -21.64
CA TYR A 168 -20.47 -5.09 -20.30
C TYR A 168 -19.09 -4.67 -19.77
N ARG A 169 -18.02 -4.82 -20.57
CA ARG A 169 -16.66 -4.41 -20.20
C ARG A 169 -16.58 -2.92 -19.88
N ARG A 170 -17.25 -2.07 -20.66
CA ARG A 170 -17.31 -0.62 -20.42
C ARG A 170 -17.99 -0.29 -19.10
N TRP A 171 -19.09 -0.95 -18.77
CA TRP A 171 -19.82 -0.72 -17.52
C TRP A 171 -19.07 -1.23 -16.29
N VAL A 172 -18.38 -2.36 -16.41
CA VAL A 172 -17.47 -2.88 -15.36
C VAL A 172 -16.34 -1.89 -15.10
N LYS A 173 -15.71 -1.37 -16.17
CA LYS A 173 -14.65 -0.35 -16.07
C LYS A 173 -15.14 0.91 -15.36
N GLU A 174 -16.30 1.43 -15.75
CA GLU A 174 -16.91 2.61 -15.13
C GLU A 174 -17.27 2.40 -13.64
N ALA A 175 -17.76 1.21 -13.28
CA ALA A 175 -18.06 0.86 -11.89
C ALA A 175 -16.78 0.83 -11.03
N ILE A 176 -15.68 0.31 -11.58
CA ILE A 176 -14.37 0.27 -10.91
C ILE A 176 -13.82 1.70 -10.76
N GLU A 177 -13.81 2.49 -11.83
CA GLU A 177 -13.34 3.88 -11.81
C GLU A 177 -14.10 4.73 -10.79
N ARG A 178 -15.44 4.60 -10.73
CA ARG A 178 -16.26 5.27 -9.71
C ARG A 178 -15.93 4.83 -8.30
N GLY A 179 -15.73 3.53 -8.07
CA GLY A 179 -15.32 2.99 -6.78
C GLY A 179 -13.96 3.54 -6.33
N CYS A 180 -13.01 3.65 -7.26
CA CYS A 180 -11.67 4.19 -7.02
C CYS A 180 -11.69 5.70 -6.73
N ILE A 181 -12.49 6.49 -7.45
CA ILE A 181 -12.67 7.93 -7.20
C ILE A 181 -13.23 8.18 -5.79
N ILE A 182 -14.26 7.44 -5.39
CA ILE A 182 -14.85 7.55 -4.04
C ILE A 182 -13.83 7.19 -2.94
N ALA A 183 -12.90 6.29 -3.26
CA ALA A 183 -11.84 5.85 -2.36
C ALA A 183 -10.58 6.75 -2.37
N CYS A 184 -10.54 7.79 -3.21
CA CYS A 184 -9.34 8.59 -3.48
C CYS A 184 -8.11 7.75 -3.90
N ILE A 185 -8.34 6.67 -4.67
CA ILE A 185 -7.29 5.81 -5.22
C ILE A 185 -7.17 6.09 -6.72
N ASP A 186 -5.97 6.44 -7.18
CA ASP A 186 -5.68 6.54 -8.61
C ASP A 186 -5.61 5.13 -9.22
N ALA A 187 -6.58 4.78 -10.06
CA ALA A 187 -6.64 3.50 -10.76
C ALA A 187 -6.72 3.69 -12.27
N GLU A 188 -5.70 3.19 -12.99
CA GLU A 188 -5.69 3.14 -14.45
C GLU A 188 -6.19 1.76 -14.92
N VAL A 189 -7.47 1.66 -15.30
CA VAL A 189 -8.04 0.42 -15.85
C VAL A 189 -7.73 0.35 -17.35
N LYS A 190 -6.90 -0.62 -17.78
CA LYS A 190 -6.54 -0.86 -19.19
C LYS A 190 -7.54 -1.77 -19.92
#